data_AF-A0A8S3RF80-F1
#
_entry.id   AF-A0A8S3RF80-F1
#
_cell.length_a   1.000
_cell.length_b   1.000
_cell.length_c   1.000
_cell.angle_alpha   90.00
_cell.angle_beta   90.00
_cell.angle_gamma   90.00
#
_symmetry.space_group_name_H-M   'P 1'
#
loop_
_entity.id
_entity.type
_entity.pdbx_description
1 polymer ?
#
loop_
_entity_poly.entity_id
_entity_poly.type
_entity_poly.pdbx_seq_one_letter_code
_entity_poly.pdbx_strand_id
1 'polypeptide(L)'
;MRARACLVQVDDQCHDEAKPAAMKRDKNMFKGCPHLETWPNLTLCSSNLSDMFQEENKCLVLAGAFSNPEIVRQLSNEHVIDLPDLFCSHEEADTRILLHVIHSDKIFQQLNIRGRIIVKCSDTDVLVLCVHYFKVLVSTEQMWFLTGSTNSLRDCRRYIPIHELSKSLSPLLANILPAVHALTGCDTTSAIFGFGKKDCIQVDKKISEIQEKYKSFKDLEDQLNDFNGLIQSLTEENERCDKFKAAYKKQQKTIQTQAERLSKVPGMKMKDNNPSIADLSDPNRPEKLSEKFREIYDNAWTNLLDDMNEKTGDSDDICIKQIVSAQMYADGTEGHDPVLKTLKDLIQVSVTRQSVAVTKVMC
;
A
#
# COMPACT_ATOMS: atom_id res chain seq x y z
N MET A 1 -26.69 16.91 -23.67
CA MET A 1 -26.66 18.38 -23.59
C MET A 1 -25.33 18.79 -22.97
N ARG A 2 -24.40 19.35 -23.75
CA ARG A 2 -23.13 19.90 -23.22
C ARG A 2 -23.38 21.36 -22.88
N ALA A 3 -23.30 21.73 -21.60
CA ALA A 3 -23.78 23.02 -21.11
C ALA A 3 -22.66 24.08 -21.03
N ARG A 4 -22.97 25.22 -21.66
CA ARG A 4 -22.74 26.62 -21.27
C ARG A 4 -21.34 26.97 -20.72
N ALA A 5 -20.55 27.65 -21.56
CA ALA A 5 -19.43 28.46 -21.10
C ALA A 5 -19.98 29.74 -20.45
N CYS A 6 -19.77 29.91 -19.15
CA CYS A 6 -19.93 31.21 -18.50
C CYS A 6 -18.61 31.98 -18.67
N LEU A 7 -18.64 33.07 -19.45
CA LEU A 7 -17.53 34.01 -19.56
C LEU A 7 -17.71 35.06 -18.48
N VAL A 8 -16.90 35.01 -17.42
CA VAL A 8 -16.78 36.12 -16.48
C VAL A 8 -15.73 37.05 -17.06
N GLN A 9 -16.17 38.13 -17.71
CA GLN A 9 -15.31 39.21 -18.16
C GLN A 9 -15.62 40.44 -17.32
N VAL A 10 -14.65 40.87 -16.53
CA VAL A 10 -14.59 42.21 -15.93
C VAL A 10 -13.42 42.88 -16.63
N ASP A 11 -13.70 43.93 -17.42
CA ASP A 11 -12.65 44.68 -18.11
C ASP A 11 -11.85 45.47 -17.07
N ASP A 12 -10.60 45.08 -16.88
CA ASP A 12 -9.63 45.80 -16.08
C ASP A 12 -8.92 46.81 -17.00
N GLN A 13 -9.36 48.07 -16.96
CA GLN A 13 -8.58 49.18 -17.52
C GLN A 13 -8.32 50.21 -16.43
N CYS A 14 -7.39 49.87 -15.53
CA CYS A 14 -6.60 50.86 -14.81
C CYS A 14 -5.30 51.10 -15.60
N HIS A 15 -5.34 52.06 -16.53
CA HIS A 15 -4.14 52.78 -16.95
C HIS A 15 -4.43 54.27 -16.91
N ASP A 16 -3.72 54.95 -16.01
CA ASP A 16 -3.58 56.39 -15.99
C ASP A 16 -3.07 56.92 -17.35
N GLU A 17 -3.48 58.16 -17.64
CA GLU A 17 -3.03 59.06 -18.71
C GLU A 17 -3.62 58.89 -20.13
N ALA A 18 -4.69 59.64 -20.42
CA ALA A 18 -4.69 60.72 -21.43
C ALA A 18 -6.13 61.21 -21.73
N LYS A 19 -6.36 62.53 -21.67
CA LYS A 19 -7.62 63.18 -22.08
C LYS A 19 -7.95 62.87 -23.55
N PRO A 20 -9.18 62.43 -23.91
CA PRO A 20 -9.56 62.34 -25.31
C PRO A 20 -10.06 63.68 -25.83
N ALA A 21 -9.38 64.16 -26.86
CA ALA A 21 -9.86 65.20 -27.76
C ALA A 21 -11.18 64.79 -28.43
N ALA A 22 -11.99 65.80 -28.74
CA ALA A 22 -13.35 65.69 -29.25
C ALA A 22 -13.47 64.79 -30.50
N MET A 23 -14.29 63.74 -30.41
CA MET A 23 -14.80 62.99 -31.56
C MET A 23 -16.33 63.20 -31.66
N LYS A 24 -16.77 63.57 -32.86
CA LYS A 24 -18.10 64.14 -33.16
C LYS A 24 -19.24 63.19 -32.79
N ARG A 25 -20.28 63.75 -32.17
CA ARG A 25 -21.56 63.09 -31.84
C ARG A 25 -22.30 62.70 -33.11
N ASP A 26 -22.47 61.40 -33.34
CA ASP A 26 -23.48 60.90 -34.27
C ASP A 26 -24.73 60.52 -33.47
N LYS A 27 -25.85 61.24 -33.72
CA LYS A 27 -27.05 61.22 -32.86
C LYS A 27 -28.15 60.27 -33.32
N ASN A 28 -27.91 59.41 -34.31
CA ASN A 28 -29.01 58.71 -35.00
C ASN A 28 -28.97 57.17 -35.01
N MET A 29 -28.17 56.50 -34.16
CA MET A 29 -28.04 55.03 -34.23
C MET A 29 -28.89 54.21 -33.23
N PHE A 30 -29.72 54.84 -32.40
CA PHE A 30 -30.58 54.14 -31.44
C PHE A 30 -32.04 54.54 -31.63
N LYS A 31 -32.74 53.89 -32.55
CA LYS A 31 -34.21 53.85 -32.60
C LYS A 31 -34.64 52.40 -32.41
N GLY A 32 -35.03 52.01 -31.20
CA GLY A 32 -35.61 50.68 -30.97
C GLY A 32 -35.73 50.15 -29.54
N CYS A 33 -35.20 50.81 -28.51
CA CYS A 33 -35.32 50.33 -27.12
C CYS A 33 -35.75 51.45 -26.17
N PRO A 34 -36.95 51.41 -25.56
CA PRO A 34 -37.54 52.55 -24.85
C PRO A 34 -36.93 52.89 -23.48
N HIS A 35 -35.74 52.36 -23.12
CA HIS A 35 -35.13 52.61 -21.80
C HIS A 35 -33.60 52.84 -21.79
N LEU A 36 -32.98 53.03 -22.96
CA LEU A 36 -31.53 53.26 -23.08
C LEU A 36 -31.13 54.76 -23.12
N GLU A 37 -32.08 55.69 -23.10
CA GLU A 37 -31.80 57.14 -23.25
C GLU A 37 -31.36 57.88 -21.97
N THR A 38 -31.21 57.19 -20.83
CA THR A 38 -30.92 57.82 -19.52
C THR A 38 -29.67 57.27 -18.83
N TRP A 39 -28.60 57.02 -19.58
CA TRP A 39 -27.30 56.64 -19.00
C TRP A 39 -26.26 57.73 -19.26
N PRO A 40 -25.99 58.65 -18.32
CA PRO A 40 -24.81 59.47 -18.37
C PRO A 40 -23.63 58.62 -17.85
N ASN A 41 -22.73 58.24 -18.77
CA ASN A 41 -21.37 57.71 -18.51
C ASN A 41 -21.18 56.18 -18.40
N LEU A 42 -21.66 55.42 -19.38
CA LEU A 42 -21.07 54.11 -19.70
C LEU A 42 -20.58 54.12 -21.15
N THR A 43 -19.31 54.41 -21.37
CA THR A 43 -18.66 54.35 -22.68
C THR A 43 -18.08 52.95 -22.89
N LEU A 44 -18.94 51.92 -22.91
CA LEU A 44 -18.55 50.62 -23.45
C LEU A 44 -18.56 50.72 -24.98
N CYS A 45 -17.50 50.26 -25.65
CA CYS A 45 -17.46 50.16 -27.11
C CYS A 45 -18.66 49.36 -27.62
N SER A 46 -19.65 50.07 -28.17
CA SER A 46 -20.97 49.56 -28.55
C SER A 46 -20.91 48.43 -29.58
N SER A 47 -19.81 48.29 -30.32
CA SER A 47 -19.62 47.25 -31.33
C SER A 47 -19.44 45.85 -30.75
N ASN A 48 -18.89 45.69 -29.54
CA ASN A 48 -18.64 44.36 -28.95
C ASN A 48 -19.84 43.80 -28.19
N LEU A 49 -20.72 44.65 -27.66
CA LEU A 49 -21.90 44.20 -26.90
C LEU A 49 -22.96 43.59 -27.82
N SER A 50 -23.19 44.18 -28.99
CA SER A 50 -24.16 43.68 -29.98
C SER A 50 -23.84 42.27 -30.48
N ASP A 51 -22.55 41.91 -30.58
CA ASP A 51 -22.13 40.58 -31.01
C ASP A 51 -22.32 39.51 -29.91
N MET A 52 -22.36 39.90 -28.63
CA MET A 52 -22.56 38.97 -27.50
C MET A 52 -24.01 38.51 -27.34
N PHE A 53 -24.98 39.29 -27.84
CA PHE A 53 -26.42 39.01 -27.74
C PHE A 53 -27.01 38.27 -28.97
N GLN A 54 -26.16 37.84 -29.91
CA GLN A 54 -26.58 37.16 -31.15
C GLN A 54 -27.06 35.71 -30.96
N GLU A 55 -26.83 35.10 -29.79
CA GLU A 55 -27.26 33.72 -29.50
C GLU A 55 -28.39 33.68 -28.46
N GLU A 56 -29.49 32.99 -28.81
CA GLU A 56 -30.59 32.69 -27.88
C GLU A 56 -30.03 31.97 -26.63
N ASN A 57 -30.30 32.52 -25.43
CA ASN A 57 -29.86 32.05 -24.10
C ASN A 57 -28.50 32.53 -23.57
N LYS A 58 -27.86 33.55 -24.16
CA LYS A 58 -26.76 34.26 -23.49
C LYS A 58 -27.30 35.36 -22.58
N CYS A 59 -26.70 35.50 -21.40
CA CYS A 59 -26.91 36.62 -20.51
C CYS A 59 -25.56 37.19 -20.08
N LEU A 60 -25.52 38.51 -19.88
CA LEU A 60 -24.35 39.23 -19.43
C LEU A 60 -24.56 39.62 -17.97
N VAL A 61 -23.61 39.32 -17.09
CA VAL A 61 -23.67 39.77 -15.70
C VAL A 61 -22.60 40.84 -15.49
N LEU A 62 -23.02 42.01 -15.04
CA LEU A 62 -22.16 43.17 -14.78
C LEU A 62 -22.09 43.45 -13.28
N ALA A 63 -20.89 43.70 -12.77
CA ALA A 63 -20.60 44.04 -11.37
C ALA A 63 -19.57 45.18 -11.32
N GLY A 64 -19.61 45.99 -10.25
CA GLY A 64 -18.59 47.03 -9.99
C GLY A 64 -18.63 48.27 -10.90
N ALA A 65 -19.47 48.29 -11.94
CA ALA A 65 -19.54 49.37 -12.92
C ALA A 65 -20.71 50.36 -12.71
N PHE A 66 -21.43 50.27 -11.60
CA PHE A 66 -22.61 51.11 -11.32
C PHE A 66 -22.33 52.13 -10.22
N SER A 67 -23.18 53.17 -10.13
CA SER A 67 -23.08 54.21 -9.10
C SER A 67 -23.11 53.66 -7.67
N ASN A 68 -23.83 52.55 -7.47
CA ASN A 68 -23.61 51.70 -6.31
C ASN A 68 -22.79 50.47 -6.75
N PRO A 69 -21.50 50.37 -6.37
CA PRO A 69 -20.60 49.30 -6.82
C PRO A 69 -21.00 47.92 -6.24
N GLU A 70 -21.88 47.88 -5.24
CA GLU A 70 -22.40 46.63 -4.69
C GLU A 70 -23.39 45.94 -5.61
N ILE A 71 -24.09 46.71 -6.45
CA ILE A 71 -25.16 46.16 -7.28
C ILE A 71 -24.54 45.33 -8.41
N VAL A 72 -25.13 44.16 -8.63
CA VAL A 72 -24.84 43.28 -9.76
C VAL A 72 -26.09 43.10 -10.59
N ARG A 73 -25.98 43.19 -11.91
CA ARG A 73 -27.12 43.09 -12.83
C ARG A 73 -26.88 42.05 -13.91
N GLN A 74 -27.90 41.24 -14.16
CA GLN A 74 -27.99 40.38 -15.32
C GLN A 74 -28.74 41.11 -16.44
N LEU A 75 -28.17 41.11 -17.63
CA LEU A 75 -28.75 41.61 -18.86
C LEU A 75 -29.02 40.43 -19.78
N SER A 76 -30.25 40.33 -20.26
CA SER A 76 -30.66 39.47 -21.36
C SER A 76 -31.26 40.31 -22.48
N ASN A 77 -31.63 39.68 -23.58
CA ASN A 77 -32.28 40.37 -24.71
C ASN A 77 -33.62 41.04 -24.32
N GLU A 78 -34.25 40.58 -23.23
CA GLU A 78 -35.61 41.02 -22.83
C GLU A 78 -35.64 41.74 -21.48
N HIS A 79 -34.69 41.46 -20.59
CA HIS A 79 -34.76 41.88 -19.20
C HIS A 79 -33.41 42.34 -18.64
N VAL A 80 -33.49 43.29 -17.71
CA VAL A 80 -32.40 43.65 -16.80
C VAL A 80 -32.87 43.35 -15.39
N ILE A 81 -32.18 42.47 -14.69
CA ILE A 81 -32.57 41.97 -13.38
C ILE A 81 -31.40 42.14 -12.41
N ASP A 82 -31.65 42.73 -11.24
CA ASP A 82 -30.66 42.77 -10.17
C ASP A 82 -30.43 41.35 -9.64
N LEU A 83 -29.17 41.00 -9.34
CA LEU A 83 -28.78 39.71 -8.75
C LEU A 83 -28.26 39.91 -7.32
N PRO A 84 -29.15 39.95 -6.30
CA PRO A 84 -28.77 40.14 -4.90
C PRO A 84 -27.76 39.13 -4.39
N ASP A 85 -27.81 37.88 -4.88
CA ASP A 85 -26.88 36.80 -4.52
C ASP A 85 -25.42 37.09 -4.90
N LEU A 86 -25.19 38.08 -5.75
CA LEU A 86 -23.88 38.53 -6.18
C LEU A 86 -23.53 39.93 -5.66
N PHE A 87 -24.37 40.54 -4.83
CA PHE A 87 -24.07 41.86 -4.27
C PHE A 87 -22.80 41.79 -3.41
N CYS A 88 -21.88 42.71 -3.65
CA CYS A 88 -20.52 42.63 -3.10
C CYS A 88 -19.92 44.01 -2.86
N SER A 89 -19.47 44.26 -1.63
CA SER A 89 -18.82 45.52 -1.23
C SER A 89 -17.30 45.51 -1.40
N HIS A 90 -16.71 44.42 -1.90
CA HIS A 90 -15.25 44.32 -2.07
C HIS A 90 -14.74 45.33 -3.10
N GLU A 91 -13.66 46.05 -2.84
CA GLU A 91 -13.17 47.04 -3.81
C GLU A 91 -12.56 46.39 -5.06
N GLU A 92 -11.76 45.33 -4.88
CA GLU A 92 -10.97 44.72 -5.94
C GLU A 92 -11.77 43.76 -6.85
N ALA A 93 -11.42 43.73 -8.14
CA ALA A 93 -12.10 42.93 -9.16
C ALA A 93 -11.82 41.43 -9.02
N ASP A 94 -10.65 41.04 -8.51
CA ASP A 94 -10.20 39.67 -8.35
C ASP A 94 -11.16 38.83 -7.49
N THR A 95 -11.53 39.33 -6.31
CA THR A 95 -12.44 38.66 -5.39
C THR A 95 -13.88 38.66 -5.91
N ARG A 96 -14.29 39.71 -6.63
CA ARG A 96 -15.59 39.76 -7.32
C ARG A 96 -15.67 38.69 -8.40
N ILE A 97 -14.63 38.50 -9.21
CA ILE A 97 -14.57 37.44 -10.23
C ILE A 97 -14.76 36.06 -9.57
N LEU A 98 -14.10 35.81 -8.45
CA LEU A 98 -14.25 34.55 -7.71
C LEU A 98 -15.68 34.35 -7.17
N LEU A 99 -16.36 35.41 -6.74
CA LEU A 99 -17.78 35.33 -6.35
C LEU A 99 -18.67 34.88 -7.53
N HIS A 100 -18.44 35.40 -8.74
CA HIS A 100 -19.14 34.95 -9.95
C HIS A 100 -18.87 33.48 -10.30
N VAL A 101 -17.63 33.02 -10.10
CA VAL A 101 -17.26 31.62 -10.27
C VAL A 101 -18.06 30.72 -9.32
N ILE A 102 -18.09 31.05 -8.03
CA ILE A 102 -18.83 30.28 -7.01
C ILE A 102 -20.34 30.29 -7.30
N HIS A 103 -20.88 31.44 -7.69
CA HIS A 103 -22.29 31.56 -8.07
C HIS A 103 -22.63 30.69 -9.30
N SER A 104 -21.74 30.64 -10.29
CA SER A 104 -21.91 29.77 -11.46
C SER A 104 -21.93 28.29 -11.07
N ASP A 105 -21.07 27.87 -10.15
CA ASP A 105 -21.07 26.49 -9.61
C ASP A 105 -22.39 26.15 -8.90
N LYS A 106 -22.93 27.08 -8.10
CA LYS A 106 -24.25 26.93 -7.47
C LYS A 106 -25.37 26.79 -8.49
N ILE A 107 -25.36 27.57 -9.57
CA ILE A 107 -26.33 27.42 -10.66
C ILE A 107 -26.21 26.03 -11.29
N PHE A 108 -24.98 25.55 -11.56
CA PHE A 108 -24.77 24.21 -12.10
C PHE A 108 -25.31 23.13 -11.16
N GLN A 109 -25.11 23.29 -9.85
CA GLN A 109 -25.67 22.40 -8.83
C GLN A 109 -27.20 22.39 -8.84
N GLN A 110 -27.85 23.56 -8.88
CA GLN A 110 -29.32 23.67 -8.93
C GLN A 110 -29.90 23.04 -10.18
N LEU A 111 -29.20 23.17 -11.32
CA LEU A 111 -29.58 22.57 -12.59
C LEU A 111 -29.18 21.10 -12.72
N ASN A 112 -28.47 20.54 -11.73
CA ASN A 112 -27.92 19.19 -11.73
C ASN A 112 -27.09 18.87 -12.99
N ILE A 113 -26.21 19.81 -13.38
CA ILE A 113 -25.32 19.69 -14.53
C ILE A 113 -23.86 19.81 -14.11
N ARG A 114 -22.98 19.24 -14.94
CA ARG A 114 -21.53 19.48 -14.85
C ARG A 114 -21.16 20.61 -15.81
N GLY A 115 -20.61 21.69 -15.27
CA GLY A 115 -20.37 22.92 -16.01
C GLY A 115 -18.90 23.18 -16.32
N ARG A 116 -18.67 24.08 -17.28
CA ARG A 116 -17.35 24.62 -17.62
C ARG A 116 -17.32 26.14 -17.37
N ILE A 117 -16.31 26.59 -16.64
CA ILE A 117 -16.07 28.01 -16.36
C ILE A 117 -14.81 28.47 -17.09
N ILE A 118 -14.88 29.65 -17.72
CA ILE A 118 -13.72 30.31 -18.32
C ILE A 118 -13.55 31.67 -17.63
N VAL A 119 -12.47 31.81 -16.88
CA VAL A 119 -12.06 33.07 -16.25
C VAL A 119 -11.08 33.75 -17.19
N LYS A 120 -11.43 34.94 -17.70
CA LYS A 120 -10.56 35.73 -18.58
C LYS A 120 -9.90 36.82 -17.75
N CYS A 121 -8.58 36.72 -17.53
CA CYS A 121 -7.84 37.70 -16.74
C CYS A 121 -6.33 37.63 -17.09
N SER A 122 -5.62 38.76 -16.96
CA SER A 122 -4.14 38.81 -17.06
C SER A 122 -3.44 38.75 -15.71
N ASP A 123 -4.16 39.01 -14.62
CA ASP A 123 -3.62 39.07 -13.26
C ASP A 123 -3.30 37.67 -12.70
N THR A 124 -2.13 37.57 -12.05
CA THR A 124 -1.67 36.33 -11.41
C THR A 124 -2.40 36.07 -10.09
N ASP A 125 -2.88 37.10 -9.41
CA ASP A 125 -3.58 36.97 -8.13
C ASP A 125 -4.91 36.21 -8.34
N VAL A 126 -5.64 36.56 -9.40
CA VAL A 126 -6.86 35.82 -9.83
C VAL A 126 -6.53 34.37 -10.18
N LEU A 127 -5.41 34.11 -10.86
CA LEU A 127 -4.98 32.74 -11.18
C LEU A 127 -4.75 31.90 -9.91
N VAL A 128 -4.05 32.47 -8.92
CA VAL A 128 -3.79 31.83 -7.63
C VAL A 128 -5.10 31.54 -6.89
N LEU A 129 -6.02 32.50 -6.87
CA LEU A 129 -7.34 32.33 -6.27
C LEU A 129 -8.16 31.24 -6.99
N CYS A 130 -8.16 31.22 -8.32
CA CYS A 130 -8.82 30.16 -9.10
C CYS A 130 -8.31 28.78 -8.73
N VAL A 131 -6.98 28.58 -8.64
CA VAL A 131 -6.39 27.30 -8.24
C VAL A 131 -6.78 26.93 -6.81
N HIS A 132 -6.74 27.90 -5.88
CA HIS A 132 -7.09 27.66 -4.48
C HIS A 132 -8.55 27.26 -4.28
N TYR A 133 -9.48 27.94 -4.96
CA TYR A 133 -10.92 27.73 -4.80
C TYR A 133 -11.49 26.63 -5.70
N PHE A 134 -10.79 26.19 -6.74
CA PHE A 134 -11.29 25.15 -7.67
C PHE A 134 -11.71 23.87 -6.94
N LYS A 135 -10.96 23.44 -5.91
CA LYS A 135 -11.28 22.25 -5.11
C LYS A 135 -12.60 22.33 -4.34
N VAL A 136 -13.13 23.55 -4.12
CA VAL A 136 -14.38 23.79 -3.38
C VAL A 136 -15.58 23.71 -4.32
N LEU A 137 -15.36 23.83 -5.63
CA LEU A 137 -16.42 23.78 -6.64
C LEU A 137 -16.88 22.33 -6.84
N VAL A 138 -18.18 22.10 -6.67
CA VAL A 138 -18.74 20.74 -6.66
C VAL A 138 -19.23 20.34 -8.03
N SER A 139 -19.83 21.26 -8.78
CA SER A 139 -20.50 21.00 -10.07
C SER A 139 -19.67 21.45 -11.27
N THR A 140 -18.60 22.19 -11.05
CA THR A 140 -17.66 22.64 -12.08
C THR A 140 -16.70 21.51 -12.43
N GLU A 141 -16.82 20.96 -13.63
CA GLU A 141 -15.93 19.90 -14.12
C GLU A 141 -14.62 20.46 -14.65
N GLN A 142 -14.70 21.57 -15.37
CA GLN A 142 -13.56 22.18 -16.04
C GLN A 142 -13.53 23.68 -15.77
N MET A 143 -12.42 24.15 -15.21
CA MET A 143 -12.11 25.56 -15.14
C MET A 143 -10.89 25.86 -16.01
N TRP A 144 -11.01 26.91 -16.82
CA TRP A 144 -9.96 27.42 -17.69
C TRP A 144 -9.67 28.87 -17.36
N PHE A 145 -8.39 29.23 -17.33
CA PHE A 145 -7.95 30.60 -17.17
C PHE A 145 -7.40 31.10 -18.51
N LEU A 146 -8.13 32.02 -19.13
CA LEU A 146 -7.79 32.64 -20.40
C LEU A 146 -6.97 33.90 -20.14
N THR A 147 -5.72 33.90 -20.58
CA THR A 147 -4.80 35.03 -20.43
C THR A 147 -4.06 35.31 -21.75
N GLY A 148 -3.35 36.44 -21.82
CA GLY A 148 -2.69 36.93 -23.03
C GLY A 148 -3.59 37.86 -23.86
N SER A 149 -2.95 38.65 -24.73
CA SER A 149 -3.62 39.65 -25.58
C SER A 149 -3.61 39.24 -27.05
N THR A 150 -4.57 39.77 -27.80
CA THR A 150 -4.60 39.73 -29.26
C THR A 150 -4.23 41.08 -29.81
N ASN A 151 -3.20 41.13 -30.66
CA ASN A 151 -2.92 42.29 -31.50
C ASN A 151 -3.22 41.93 -32.95
N SER A 152 -3.36 42.93 -33.83
CA SER A 152 -3.68 42.73 -35.26
C SER A 152 -2.72 41.79 -36.02
N LEU A 153 -1.53 41.54 -35.47
CA LEU A 153 -0.49 40.72 -36.08
C LEU A 153 -0.38 39.32 -35.48
N ARG A 154 -0.80 39.11 -34.22
CA ARG A 154 -0.65 37.83 -33.50
C ARG A 154 -1.72 37.67 -32.42
N ASP A 155 -2.30 36.48 -32.36
CA ASP A 155 -3.07 36.01 -31.22
C ASP A 155 -2.13 35.33 -30.22
N CYS A 156 -1.96 35.92 -29.04
CA CYS A 156 -1.14 35.35 -27.96
C CYS A 156 -2.00 34.86 -26.79
N ARG A 157 -3.31 34.67 -27.00
CA ARG A 157 -4.19 34.10 -25.99
C ARG A 157 -3.83 32.65 -25.71
N ARG A 158 -3.84 32.29 -24.43
CA ARG A 158 -3.59 30.94 -23.96
C ARG A 158 -4.61 30.55 -22.91
N TYR A 159 -5.03 29.29 -22.95
CA TYR A 159 -5.90 28.68 -21.97
C TYR A 159 -5.06 27.86 -21.01
N ILE A 160 -5.14 28.19 -19.72
CA ILE A 160 -4.47 27.48 -18.65
C ILE A 160 -5.51 26.56 -17.97
N PRO A 161 -5.32 25.24 -17.96
CA PRO A 161 -6.27 24.30 -17.36
C PRO A 161 -6.14 24.27 -15.83
N ILE A 162 -6.96 25.03 -15.12
CA ILE A 162 -6.94 25.10 -13.64
C ILE A 162 -7.24 23.73 -13.02
N HIS A 163 -8.14 22.97 -13.64
CA HIS A 163 -8.51 21.63 -13.22
C HIS A 163 -7.38 20.60 -13.32
N GLU A 164 -6.37 20.85 -14.15
CA GLU A 164 -5.15 20.02 -14.21
C GLU A 164 -4.07 20.56 -13.27
N LEU A 165 -3.91 21.89 -13.20
CA LEU A 165 -2.98 22.53 -12.27
C LEU A 165 -3.29 22.15 -10.82
N SER A 166 -4.56 22.19 -10.43
CA SER A 166 -4.99 21.81 -9.08
C SER A 166 -4.70 20.33 -8.76
N LYS A 167 -4.58 19.44 -9.76
CA LYS A 167 -4.19 18.04 -9.56
C LYS A 167 -2.68 17.87 -9.47
N SER A 168 -1.92 18.76 -10.09
CA SER A 168 -0.45 18.71 -10.09
C SER A 168 0.19 19.22 -8.79
N LEU A 169 -0.57 19.99 -8.00
CA LEU A 169 -0.13 20.50 -6.69
C LEU A 169 -0.56 19.53 -5.57
N SER A 170 0.25 19.43 -4.51
CA SER A 170 -0.22 18.72 -3.33
C SER A 170 -1.47 19.38 -2.73
N PRO A 171 -2.36 18.60 -2.08
CA PRO A 171 -3.53 19.17 -1.41
C PRO A 171 -3.17 20.24 -0.37
N LEU A 172 -2.02 20.10 0.29
CA LEU A 172 -1.52 21.08 1.25
C LEU A 172 -1.15 22.39 0.53
N LEU A 173 -0.31 22.34 -0.50
CA LEU A 173 0.12 23.53 -1.22
C LEU A 173 -1.06 24.26 -1.87
N ALA A 174 -2.00 23.53 -2.48
CA ALA A 174 -3.22 24.12 -3.04
C ALA A 174 -4.07 24.85 -1.97
N ASN A 175 -4.07 24.38 -0.72
CA ASN A 175 -4.75 25.02 0.39
C ASN A 175 -4.05 26.29 0.88
N ILE A 176 -2.72 26.29 0.95
CA ILE A 176 -1.96 27.44 1.46
C ILE A 176 -1.47 28.37 0.34
N LEU A 177 -1.87 28.13 -0.91
CA LEU A 177 -1.34 28.82 -2.08
C LEU A 177 -1.43 30.36 -2.00
N PRO A 178 -2.53 30.98 -1.52
CA PRO A 178 -2.58 32.44 -1.34
C PRO A 178 -1.53 32.96 -0.35
N ALA A 179 -1.31 32.25 0.77
CA ALA A 179 -0.29 32.61 1.74
C ALA A 179 1.12 32.44 1.17
N VAL A 180 1.36 31.36 0.43
CA VAL A 180 2.63 31.13 -0.26
C VAL A 180 2.91 32.20 -1.31
N HIS A 181 1.89 32.63 -2.07
CA HIS A 181 2.02 33.70 -3.05
C HIS A 181 2.42 35.03 -2.38
N ALA A 182 1.80 35.39 -1.26
CA ALA A 182 2.19 36.56 -0.48
C ALA A 182 3.62 36.46 0.10
N LEU A 183 4.04 35.30 0.61
CA LEU A 183 5.37 35.10 1.19
C LEU A 183 6.50 35.05 0.14
N THR A 184 6.19 34.57 -1.05
CA THR A 184 7.13 34.51 -2.20
C THR A 184 7.09 35.78 -3.05
N GLY A 185 6.37 36.80 -2.59
CA GLY A 185 6.22 38.10 -3.20
C GLY A 185 5.05 38.17 -4.19
N CYS A 186 4.19 39.16 -3.99
CA CYS A 186 3.15 39.60 -4.93
C CYS A 186 3.24 41.12 -5.12
N ASP A 187 2.22 41.74 -5.71
CA ASP A 187 2.24 43.18 -6.00
C ASP A 187 2.27 44.04 -4.72
N THR A 188 1.75 43.51 -3.61
CA THR A 188 1.69 44.20 -2.31
C THR A 188 2.77 43.79 -1.33
N THR A 189 3.45 42.65 -1.53
CA THR A 189 4.45 42.12 -0.60
C THR A 189 5.76 41.76 -1.31
N SER A 190 6.89 42.09 -0.68
CA SER A 190 8.20 41.60 -1.14
C SER A 190 8.38 40.12 -0.80
N ALA A 191 9.13 39.40 -1.65
CA ALA A 191 9.52 38.02 -1.38
C ALA A 191 10.47 37.92 -0.18
N ILE A 192 10.38 36.82 0.58
CA ILE A 192 11.41 36.46 1.56
C ILE A 192 12.75 36.25 0.83
N PHE A 193 13.81 36.83 1.36
CA PHE A 193 15.14 36.76 0.74
C PHE A 193 15.58 35.29 0.54
N GLY A 194 15.93 34.96 -0.71
CA GLY A 194 16.35 33.61 -1.10
C GLY A 194 15.21 32.60 -1.29
N PHE A 195 13.94 33.03 -1.26
CA PHE A 195 12.80 32.14 -1.38
C PHE A 195 11.75 32.68 -2.37
N GLY A 196 11.59 32.00 -3.50
CA GLY A 196 10.65 32.36 -4.56
C GLY A 196 9.61 31.28 -4.84
N LYS A 197 8.66 31.60 -5.72
CA LYS A 197 7.57 30.69 -6.15
C LYS A 197 8.08 29.34 -6.66
N LYS A 198 9.23 29.32 -7.34
CA LYS A 198 9.85 28.10 -7.85
C LYS A 198 10.33 27.17 -6.72
N ASP A 199 10.83 27.74 -5.64
CA ASP A 199 11.36 26.97 -4.51
C ASP A 199 10.21 26.25 -3.80
N CYS A 200 9.07 26.90 -3.62
CA CYS A 200 7.85 26.28 -3.09
C CYS A 200 7.41 25.06 -3.91
N ILE A 201 7.41 25.18 -5.24
CA ILE A 201 7.01 24.08 -6.13
C ILE A 201 8.03 22.93 -6.06
N GLN A 202 9.32 23.23 -5.91
CA GLN A 202 10.34 22.18 -5.75
C GLN A 202 10.20 21.45 -4.40
N VAL A 203 9.93 22.19 -3.33
CA VAL A 203 9.66 21.61 -2.01
C VAL A 203 8.42 20.73 -2.05
N ASP A 204 7.35 21.18 -2.70
CA ASP A 204 6.11 20.41 -2.85
C ASP A 204 6.36 19.05 -3.51
N LYS A 205 7.07 19.05 -4.64
CA LYS A 205 7.45 17.82 -5.34
C LYS A 205 8.27 16.87 -4.47
N LYS A 206 9.27 17.40 -3.75
CA LYS A 206 10.10 16.59 -2.82
C LYS A 206 9.26 16.01 -1.68
N ILE A 207 8.31 16.77 -1.14
CA ILE A 207 7.40 16.27 -0.10
C ILE A 207 6.55 15.13 -0.63
N SER A 208 5.98 15.26 -1.85
CA SER A 208 5.22 14.18 -2.48
C SER A 208 6.06 12.92 -2.69
N GLU A 209 7.29 13.05 -3.19
CA GLU A 209 8.23 11.92 -3.35
C GLU A 209 8.53 11.23 -2.02
N ILE A 210 8.73 11.99 -0.94
CA ILE A 210 8.98 11.44 0.40
C ILE A 210 7.73 10.72 0.93
N GLN A 211 6.55 11.29 0.73
CA GLN A 211 5.29 10.68 1.16
C GLN A 211 5.02 9.34 0.47
N GLU A 212 5.29 9.23 -0.83
CA GLU A 212 5.17 7.97 -1.56
C GLU A 212 6.14 6.90 -1.03
N LYS A 213 7.40 7.28 -0.80
CA LYS A 213 8.40 6.38 -0.20
C LYS A 213 7.99 5.91 1.19
N TYR A 214 7.49 6.82 2.03
CA TYR A 214 7.03 6.48 3.37
C TYR A 214 5.85 5.53 3.34
N LYS A 215 4.89 5.73 2.42
CA LYS A 215 3.76 4.82 2.25
C LYS A 215 4.22 3.41 1.85
N SER A 216 5.13 3.32 0.88
CA SER A 216 5.72 2.03 0.49
C SER A 216 6.47 1.33 1.63
N PHE A 217 7.17 2.09 2.47
CA PHE A 217 7.86 1.53 3.63
C PHE A 217 6.86 0.98 4.66
N LYS A 218 5.77 1.70 4.90
CA LYS A 218 4.71 1.26 5.82
C LYS A 218 4.02 -0.02 5.34
N ASP A 219 3.73 -0.13 4.04
CA ASP A 219 3.13 -1.33 3.47
C ASP A 219 4.04 -2.57 3.66
N LEU A 220 5.37 -2.39 3.56
CA LEU A 220 6.35 -3.46 3.83
C LEU A 220 6.41 -3.84 5.32
N GLU A 221 6.30 -2.86 6.22
CA GLU A 221 6.27 -3.10 7.65
C GLU A 221 5.04 -3.91 8.06
N ASP A 222 3.87 -3.59 7.50
CA ASP A 222 2.63 -4.34 7.71
C ASP A 222 2.77 -5.79 7.18
N GLN A 223 3.35 -6.00 6.00
CA GLN A 223 3.62 -7.34 5.46
C GLN A 223 4.58 -8.15 6.33
N LEU A 224 5.62 -7.51 6.88
CA LEU A 224 6.57 -8.18 7.77
C LEU A 224 5.88 -8.65 9.06
N ASN A 225 4.98 -7.83 9.60
CA ASN A 225 4.20 -8.18 10.78
C ASN A 225 3.28 -9.39 10.51
N ASP A 226 2.61 -9.44 9.37
CA ASP A 226 1.81 -10.58 8.95
C ASP A 226 2.65 -11.86 8.83
N PHE A 227 3.83 -11.76 8.20
CA PHE A 227 4.72 -12.92 8.03
C PHE A 227 5.21 -13.46 9.37
N ASN A 228 5.56 -12.58 10.31
CA ASN A 228 5.94 -12.96 11.67
C ASN A 228 4.81 -13.70 12.40
N GLY A 229 3.56 -13.28 12.21
CA GLY A 229 2.39 -13.98 12.75
C GLY A 229 2.22 -15.39 12.18
N LEU A 230 2.51 -15.58 10.88
CA LEU A 230 2.48 -16.89 10.24
C LEU A 230 3.59 -17.81 10.75
N ILE A 231 4.81 -17.28 10.91
CA ILE A 231 5.94 -18.03 11.48
C ILE A 231 5.58 -18.53 12.89
N GLN A 232 4.98 -17.69 13.72
CA GLN A 232 4.54 -18.08 15.06
C GLN A 232 3.54 -19.23 14.99
N SER A 233 2.51 -19.12 14.14
CA SER A 233 1.49 -20.18 13.97
C SER A 233 2.10 -21.49 13.47
N LEU A 234 3.02 -21.44 12.50
CA LEU A 234 3.73 -22.62 12.01
C LEU A 234 4.62 -23.25 13.07
N THR A 235 5.22 -22.44 13.94
CA THR A 235 6.04 -22.92 15.06
C THR A 235 5.18 -23.70 16.05
N GLU A 236 4.00 -23.17 16.40
CA GLU A 236 3.04 -23.83 17.29
C GLU A 236 2.51 -25.16 16.69
N GLU A 237 2.22 -25.20 15.39
CA GLU A 237 1.85 -26.43 14.67
C GLU A 237 2.97 -27.47 14.66
N ASN A 238 4.23 -27.05 14.43
CA ASN A 238 5.38 -27.96 14.46
C ASN A 238 5.57 -28.58 15.85
N GLU A 239 5.48 -27.79 16.92
CA GLU A 239 5.54 -28.30 18.29
C GLU A 239 4.42 -29.31 18.57
N ARG A 240 3.23 -29.08 18.01
CA ARG A 240 2.10 -30.01 18.11
C ARG A 240 2.38 -31.30 17.37
N CYS A 241 2.94 -31.23 16.17
CA CYS A 241 3.34 -32.37 15.36
C CYS A 241 4.39 -33.23 16.09
N ASP A 242 5.37 -32.62 16.76
CA ASP A 242 6.39 -33.33 17.52
C ASP A 242 5.80 -34.08 18.73
N LYS A 243 4.83 -33.49 19.42
CA LYS A 243 4.08 -34.18 20.48
C LYS A 243 3.34 -35.40 19.93
N PHE A 244 2.69 -35.28 18.76
CA PHE A 244 2.02 -36.40 18.11
C PHE A 244 2.98 -37.52 17.69
N LYS A 245 4.13 -37.17 17.10
CA LYS A 245 5.18 -38.14 16.74
C LYS A 245 5.69 -38.90 17.97
N ALA A 246 5.93 -38.19 19.08
CA ALA A 246 6.35 -38.82 20.33
C ALA A 246 5.28 -39.78 20.88
N ALA A 247 4.00 -39.41 20.84
CA ALA A 247 2.90 -40.25 21.25
C ALA A 247 2.77 -41.52 20.37
N TYR A 248 2.86 -41.36 19.05
CA TYR A 248 2.80 -42.48 18.10
C TYR A 248 3.93 -43.48 18.33
N LYS A 249 5.18 -42.99 18.52
CA LYS A 249 6.33 -43.84 18.83
C LYS A 249 6.14 -44.63 20.14
N LYS A 250 5.51 -44.03 21.15
CA LYS A 250 5.16 -44.73 22.40
C LYS A 250 4.11 -45.81 22.19
N GLN A 251 3.11 -45.53 21.36
CA GLN A 251 2.07 -46.50 21.02
C GLN A 251 2.63 -47.70 20.24
N GLN A 252 3.50 -47.46 19.26
CA GLN A 252 4.18 -48.54 18.51
C GLN A 252 4.98 -49.47 19.44
N LYS A 253 5.76 -48.92 20.38
CA LYS A 253 6.48 -49.72 21.39
C LYS A 253 5.53 -50.59 22.23
N THR A 254 4.36 -50.04 22.57
CA THR A 254 3.36 -50.76 23.37
C THR A 254 2.75 -51.93 22.60
N ILE A 255 2.38 -51.70 21.32
CA ILE A 255 1.85 -52.73 20.43
C ILE A 255 2.88 -53.85 20.24
N GLN A 256 4.15 -53.49 19.99
CA GLN A 256 5.23 -54.46 19.84
C GLN A 256 5.39 -55.32 21.10
N THR A 257 5.40 -54.70 22.28
CA THR A 257 5.48 -55.41 23.57
C THR A 257 4.28 -56.35 23.78
N GLN A 258 3.06 -55.94 23.40
CA GLN A 258 1.87 -56.77 23.53
C GLN A 258 1.89 -57.95 22.55
N ALA A 259 2.30 -57.73 21.30
CA ALA A 259 2.44 -58.78 20.30
C ALA A 259 3.46 -59.86 20.73
N GLU A 260 4.61 -59.44 21.27
CA GLU A 260 5.60 -60.35 21.84
C GLU A 260 5.05 -61.19 23.00
N ARG A 261 4.25 -60.58 23.88
CA ARG A 261 3.61 -61.30 24.99
C ARG A 261 2.59 -62.32 24.48
N LEU A 262 1.72 -61.93 23.55
CA LEU A 262 0.69 -62.82 22.98
C LEU A 262 1.30 -63.97 22.18
N SER A 263 2.42 -63.76 21.49
CA SER A 263 3.17 -64.82 20.79
C SER A 263 3.70 -65.90 21.76
N LYS A 264 4.06 -65.53 23.00
CA LYS A 264 4.61 -66.46 24.00
C LYS A 264 3.55 -67.30 24.73
N VAL A 265 2.30 -66.84 24.79
CA VAL A 265 1.22 -67.49 25.58
C VAL A 265 0.80 -68.88 25.06
N PRO A 266 0.64 -69.13 23.74
CA PRO A 266 0.30 -70.46 23.22
C PRO A 266 1.39 -71.49 23.46
N GLY A 267 2.67 -71.09 23.33
CA GLY A 267 3.82 -71.96 23.57
C GLY A 267 3.99 -72.38 25.03
N MET A 268 3.60 -71.53 25.98
CA MET A 268 3.58 -71.89 27.41
C MET A 268 2.41 -72.82 27.75
N LYS A 269 1.20 -72.54 27.24
CA LYS A 269 0.01 -73.36 27.52
C LYS A 269 0.06 -74.79 26.93
N MET A 270 0.81 -75.02 25.84
CA MET A 270 0.98 -76.35 25.25
C MET A 270 2.04 -77.21 25.93
N LYS A 271 2.88 -76.63 26.80
CA LYS A 271 4.01 -77.30 27.46
C LYS A 271 3.76 -77.63 28.94
N ASP A 272 2.71 -77.07 29.52
CA ASP A 272 2.25 -77.48 30.85
C ASP A 272 1.76 -78.94 30.79
N ASN A 273 2.49 -79.82 31.47
CA ASN A 273 2.09 -81.20 31.80
C ASN A 273 2.02 -82.22 30.63
N ASN A 274 2.77 -82.04 29.53
CA ASN A 274 2.81 -83.01 28.42
C ASN A 274 4.24 -83.46 28.05
N PRO A 275 4.71 -84.66 28.50
CA PRO A 275 6.07 -85.16 28.27
C PRO A 275 6.44 -85.52 26.82
N SER A 276 5.47 -85.49 25.90
CA SER A 276 5.65 -85.96 24.52
C SER A 276 5.94 -84.85 23.50
N ILE A 277 6.00 -83.59 23.93
CA ILE A 277 6.31 -82.44 23.08
C ILE A 277 7.71 -81.90 23.45
N ALA A 278 8.67 -82.01 22.54
CA ALA A 278 10.03 -81.48 22.74
C ALA A 278 10.01 -79.95 22.92
N ASP A 279 10.72 -79.44 23.93
CA ASP A 279 10.77 -78.02 24.25
C ASP A 279 11.65 -77.23 23.26
N LEU A 280 11.08 -76.88 22.10
CA LEU A 280 11.74 -76.06 21.09
C LEU A 280 12.00 -74.60 21.52
N SER A 281 11.56 -74.20 22.72
CA SER A 281 11.81 -72.87 23.28
C SER A 281 13.05 -72.78 24.15
N ASP A 282 13.73 -73.90 24.42
CA ASP A 282 15.04 -73.90 25.07
C ASP A 282 16.03 -73.05 24.24
N PRO A 283 16.48 -71.90 24.77
CA PRO A 283 17.41 -71.01 24.08
C PRO A 283 18.78 -71.63 23.86
N ASN A 284 19.10 -72.71 24.56
CA ASN A 284 20.38 -73.41 24.52
C ASN A 284 20.27 -74.77 23.83
N ARG A 285 19.18 -75.03 23.08
CA ARG A 285 19.11 -76.24 22.27
C ARG A 285 20.19 -76.20 21.16
N PRO A 286 20.77 -77.35 20.77
CA PRO A 286 21.94 -77.40 19.89
C PRO A 286 21.81 -76.57 18.59
N GLU A 287 20.65 -76.61 17.93
CA GLU A 287 20.39 -75.85 16.70
C GLU A 287 20.25 -74.33 16.90
N LYS A 288 19.78 -73.91 18.08
CA LYS A 288 19.54 -72.49 18.36
C LYS A 288 20.82 -71.80 18.84
N LEU A 289 21.75 -72.58 19.41
CA LEU A 289 23.11 -72.14 19.71
C LEU A 289 23.90 -71.84 18.42
N SER A 290 23.75 -72.66 17.37
CA SER A 290 24.43 -72.40 16.09
C SER A 290 23.86 -71.18 15.34
N GLU A 291 22.54 -70.95 15.39
CA GLU A 291 21.90 -69.73 14.87
C GLU A 291 22.36 -68.48 15.63
N LYS A 292 22.40 -68.52 16.97
CA LYS A 292 22.89 -67.41 17.79
C LYS A 292 24.36 -67.09 17.53
N PHE A 293 25.21 -68.10 17.36
CA PHE A 293 26.63 -67.89 17.05
C PHE A 293 26.82 -67.19 15.70
N ARG A 294 25.92 -67.44 14.74
CA ARG A 294 25.91 -66.81 13.43
C ARG A 294 25.35 -65.37 13.45
N GLU A 295 24.25 -65.12 14.16
CA GLU A 295 23.65 -63.77 14.31
C GLU A 295 24.54 -62.77 15.07
N ILE A 296 25.33 -63.25 16.04
CA ILE A 296 26.27 -62.39 16.79
C ILE A 296 27.36 -61.87 15.85
N TYR A 297 27.82 -62.69 14.91
CA TYR A 297 28.78 -62.24 13.90
C TYR A 297 28.12 -61.27 12.89
N ASP A 298 26.89 -61.50 12.46
CA ASP A 298 26.26 -60.68 11.41
C ASP A 298 25.82 -59.28 11.90
N ASN A 299 25.15 -59.21 13.05
CA ASN A 299 24.55 -57.97 13.54
C ASN A 299 25.56 -57.01 14.16
N ALA A 300 26.64 -57.53 14.77
CA ALA A 300 27.62 -56.68 15.42
C ALA A 300 28.44 -55.86 14.41
N TRP A 301 28.80 -56.46 13.27
CA TRP A 301 29.55 -55.78 12.21
C TRP A 301 28.70 -54.80 11.42
N THR A 302 27.44 -55.17 11.13
CA THR A 302 26.49 -54.29 10.43
C THR A 302 26.17 -53.05 11.27
N ASN A 303 25.87 -53.22 12.56
CA ASN A 303 25.58 -52.09 13.46
C ASN A 303 26.79 -51.18 13.65
N LEU A 304 28.01 -51.72 13.72
CA LEU A 304 29.23 -50.91 13.85
C LEU A 304 29.46 -50.05 12.61
N LEU A 305 29.19 -50.58 11.42
CA LEU A 305 29.33 -49.87 10.16
C LEU A 305 28.33 -48.71 10.06
N ASP A 306 27.06 -48.96 10.40
CA ASP A 306 26.01 -47.95 10.42
C ASP A 306 26.32 -46.82 11.42
N ASP A 307 26.78 -47.18 12.62
CA ASP A 307 27.18 -46.22 13.66
C ASP A 307 28.40 -45.36 13.24
N MET A 308 29.34 -45.94 12.50
CA MET A 308 30.52 -45.22 11.99
C MET A 308 30.15 -44.28 10.87
N ASN A 309 29.31 -44.72 9.93
CA ASN A 309 28.78 -43.88 8.86
C ASN A 309 27.97 -42.69 9.39
N GLU A 310 27.14 -42.91 10.42
CA GLU A 310 26.33 -41.84 11.01
C GLU A 310 27.16 -40.80 11.77
N LYS A 311 28.29 -41.21 12.38
CA LYS A 311 29.16 -40.32 13.17
C LYS A 311 30.24 -39.61 12.35
N THR A 312 30.75 -40.23 11.30
CA THR A 312 31.87 -39.68 10.49
C THR A 312 31.41 -39.12 9.15
N GLY A 313 30.28 -39.58 8.61
CA GLY A 313 29.80 -39.22 7.27
C GLY A 313 30.64 -39.83 6.14
N ASP A 314 31.55 -40.74 6.46
CA ASP A 314 32.41 -41.41 5.49
C ASP A 314 31.67 -42.49 4.70
N SER A 315 32.20 -42.85 3.52
CA SER A 315 31.67 -43.93 2.68
C SER A 315 32.00 -45.30 3.27
N ASP A 316 31.11 -46.29 3.09
CA ASP A 316 31.24 -47.68 3.56
C ASP A 316 32.64 -48.27 3.32
N ASP A 317 33.26 -48.00 2.16
CA ASP A 317 34.59 -48.50 1.81
C ASP A 317 35.72 -47.96 2.71
N ILE A 318 35.56 -46.75 3.25
CA ILE A 318 36.51 -46.12 4.17
C ILE A 318 36.31 -46.69 5.58
N CYS A 319 35.06 -46.80 6.03
CA CYS A 319 34.71 -47.41 7.32
C CYS A 319 35.15 -48.88 7.39
N ILE A 320 34.93 -49.67 6.33
CA ILE A 320 35.37 -51.06 6.25
C ILE A 320 36.90 -51.17 6.35
N LYS A 321 37.66 -50.30 5.67
CA LYS A 321 39.13 -50.29 5.76
C LYS A 321 39.65 -49.94 7.17
N GLN A 322 38.97 -49.04 7.87
CA GLN A 322 39.31 -48.70 9.26
C GLN A 322 39.00 -49.85 10.23
N ILE A 323 37.88 -50.53 10.04
CA ILE A 323 37.50 -51.70 10.86
C ILE A 323 38.48 -52.86 10.64
N VAL A 324 38.79 -53.20 9.39
CA VAL A 324 39.72 -54.28 9.05
C VAL A 324 41.13 -53.96 9.53
N SER A 325 41.60 -52.72 9.40
CA SER A 325 42.92 -52.33 9.92
C SER A 325 42.99 -52.40 11.44
N ALA A 326 41.95 -52.01 12.18
CA ALA A 326 41.89 -52.17 13.64
C ALA A 326 41.88 -53.65 14.06
N GLN A 327 41.28 -54.53 13.25
CA GLN A 327 41.21 -55.97 13.52
C GLN A 327 42.53 -56.71 13.22
N MET A 328 43.34 -56.24 12.26
CA MET A 328 44.66 -56.82 11.98
C MET A 328 45.73 -56.49 13.04
N TYR A 329 45.54 -55.47 13.88
CA TYR A 329 46.41 -55.21 15.04
C TYR A 329 46.07 -56.04 16.28
N ALA A 330 44.97 -56.81 16.27
CA ALA A 330 44.50 -57.59 17.41
C ALA A 330 45.13 -59.00 17.52
N ASP A 331 45.89 -59.45 16.53
CA ASP A 331 46.40 -60.84 16.47
C ASP A 331 47.83 -61.01 17.01
N GLY A 332 48.27 -60.09 17.87
CA GLY A 332 49.60 -60.16 18.45
C GLY A 332 49.70 -59.40 19.75
N THR A 333 49.87 -60.15 20.84
CA THR A 333 50.14 -59.73 22.23
C THR A 333 48.92 -59.52 23.11
N GLU A 334 48.86 -60.36 24.15
CA GLU A 334 47.90 -60.31 25.25
C GLU A 334 47.85 -58.91 25.87
N GLY A 335 46.68 -58.26 25.87
CA GLY A 335 46.56 -56.98 26.56
C GLY A 335 45.21 -56.28 26.38
N HIS A 336 44.31 -56.55 27.33
CA HIS A 336 43.13 -55.72 27.65
C HIS A 336 42.08 -55.51 26.55
N ASP A 337 41.17 -56.47 26.44
CA ASP A 337 39.96 -56.34 25.63
C ASP A 337 38.70 -56.06 26.50
N PRO A 338 37.99 -54.93 26.30
CA PRO A 338 36.68 -54.64 26.89
C PRO A 338 35.58 -55.62 26.46
N VAL A 339 35.70 -56.25 25.29
CA VAL A 339 34.71 -57.21 24.76
C VAL A 339 34.80 -58.55 25.49
N LEU A 340 36.02 -59.05 25.74
CA LEU A 340 36.27 -60.21 26.61
C LEU A 340 35.77 -60.01 28.06
N LYS A 341 35.86 -58.78 28.60
CA LYS A 341 35.30 -58.44 29.91
C LYS A 341 33.77 -58.52 29.90
N THR A 342 33.15 -57.98 28.86
CA THR A 342 31.69 -57.99 28.69
C THR A 342 31.15 -59.42 28.49
N LEU A 343 31.90 -60.27 27.78
CA LEU A 343 31.58 -61.70 27.62
C LEU A 343 31.72 -62.49 28.93
N LYS A 344 32.76 -62.23 29.74
CA LYS A 344 32.91 -62.87 31.07
C LYS A 344 31.81 -62.45 32.04
N ASP A 345 31.44 -61.16 32.04
CA ASP A 345 30.39 -60.64 32.91
C ASP A 345 28.99 -61.20 32.54
N LEU A 346 28.74 -61.47 31.25
CA LEU A 346 27.50 -62.10 30.78
C LEU A 346 27.42 -63.61 31.13
N ILE A 347 28.55 -64.31 31.19
CA ILE A 347 28.62 -65.73 31.58
C ILE A 347 28.46 -65.90 33.10
N GLN A 348 28.90 -64.94 33.91
CA GLN A 348 28.83 -65.05 35.37
C GLN A 348 27.40 -64.82 35.91
N VAL A 349 26.57 -64.06 35.20
CA VAL A 349 25.16 -63.78 35.56
C VAL A 349 24.25 -65.01 35.35
N SER A 350 24.61 -65.93 34.46
CA SER A 350 23.80 -67.11 34.14
C SER A 350 24.01 -68.30 35.08
N VAL A 351 25.14 -68.38 35.80
CA VAL A 351 25.43 -69.47 36.77
C VAL A 351 24.73 -69.24 38.14
N THR A 352 24.46 -68.00 38.53
CA THR A 352 23.85 -67.66 39.84
C THR A 352 22.33 -67.82 39.94
N ARG A 353 21.62 -68.23 38.87
CA ARG A 353 20.15 -68.43 38.90
C ARG A 353 19.70 -69.89 39.01
N GLN A 354 20.60 -70.87 39.05
CA GLN A 354 20.27 -72.28 39.29
C GLN A 354 20.56 -72.78 40.73
N SER A 355 21.12 -71.96 41.62
CA SER A 355 21.45 -72.36 43.01
C SER A 355 20.48 -71.87 44.10
N VAL A 356 19.36 -71.21 43.76
CA VAL A 356 18.39 -70.68 44.75
C VAL A 356 17.04 -71.44 44.77
N ALA A 357 16.90 -72.55 44.03
CA ALA A 357 15.68 -73.36 43.99
C ALA A 357 15.76 -74.73 44.72
N VAL A 358 16.77 -74.98 45.57
CA VAL A 358 16.92 -76.28 46.28
C VAL A 358 17.08 -76.12 47.81
N THR A 359 16.56 -75.06 48.43
CA THR A 359 16.55 -74.95 49.92
C THR A 359 15.27 -74.36 50.47
N LYS A 360 14.12 -74.94 50.08
CA LYS A 360 12.84 -74.76 50.80
C LYS A 360 11.88 -75.94 50.62
N VAL A 361 12.38 -77.16 50.85
CA VAL A 361 11.59 -78.35 51.23
C VAL A 361 12.44 -79.14 52.24
N MET A 362 12.54 -78.63 53.47
CA MET A 362 12.85 -79.40 54.70
C MET A 362 12.74 -78.42 55.88
N CYS A 363 11.50 -78.16 56.27
CA CYS A 363 11.00 -77.92 57.64
C CYS A 363 9.47 -77.83 57.55
#